data_AF-A0A0L0FSJ9-F1
#
_entry.id   AF-A0A0L0FSJ9-F1
#
_cell.length_a   1.000
_cell.length_b   1.000
_cell.length_c   1.000
_cell.angle_alpha   90.00
_cell.angle_beta   90.00
_cell.angle_gamma   90.00
#
_symmetry.space_group_name_H-M   'P 1'
#
loop_
_entity.id
_entity.type
_entity.pdbx_description
1 polymer ?
#
loop_
_entity_poly.entity_id
_entity_poly.type
_entity_poly.pdbx_seq_one_letter_code
_entity_poly.pdbx_strand_id
1 'polypeptide(L)'
;MEWSKREKDSIGKGVTDGARRVNDSGSDVLLFGVSDGPNTLDYYAGAQRAEAVTVDGAAREVKDTGAPSLAHMNSQNIVEYDDHRKKLWFGFCTVYAVFFGVTVVFVYLAMDRAPLISEQLNNGDYLFSLVLIANVPGLIMACLLCGFFYRFRNTPEVKSRRHAHLIHFCIVAILHPSARLLMAAVRFGQTPFRPTRPKDPNAAYHSWLLTGRLLQFFTAGSLLAAIVCRLVYMYLALRTESQGTKPRYWVLVVISFLWFIPCMLPMIWCNWHVCSMQKMFSSLYAYLGSLSIIYLILILKTRDAEKAFVDFHSNIRLFIAFCITFWIPVVWVNSSNTPTSFTFFSYFALFLGPYILWMFIIDSFALIIIRVTSRHLFRRRVLEDIDLEGEYYRRMECLGTNILQMVKDPGLFSLMLAHANSMEHLCGENLMFLEAINKCKQTEAKNSAQARHEWLTVVEEYIVIESVNEVNLVSRTRNKVLEHAHDEIAWTNVNWAARAAQMEVNYNLTQSWLPAFLKSEKYQKYRENQLKEVESLHNQIKRTSSNSGSSTNDSGYSRRENTQESGLVNIQDDEITNIASGSRRGSFPAGPSAIQEL
;
A
#
# COMPACT_ATOMS: atom_id res chain seq x y z
N MET A 1 25.67 24.87 50.09
CA MET A 1 24.46 25.41 50.74
C MET A 1 23.50 24.27 51.01
N GLU A 2 23.62 23.71 52.21
CA GLU A 2 22.51 23.47 53.15
C GLU A 2 21.06 23.52 52.61
N TRP A 3 20.35 22.40 52.61
CA TRP A 3 19.29 22.09 53.60
C TRP A 3 18.82 20.63 53.46
N SER A 4 18.35 20.01 54.57
CA SER A 4 17.87 18.63 54.60
C SER A 4 16.76 18.42 55.64
N LYS A 5 16.00 17.33 55.51
CA LYS A 5 15.00 16.76 56.45
C LYS A 5 13.71 17.56 56.70
N ARG A 6 12.55 16.97 56.41
CA ARG A 6 11.68 16.14 57.31
C ARG A 6 10.55 15.56 56.43
N GLU A 7 10.15 14.29 56.48
CA GLU A 7 9.59 13.50 57.61
C GLU A 7 8.20 14.05 58.00
N LYS A 8 7.10 13.54 57.41
CA LYS A 8 6.33 12.30 57.71
C LYS A 8 5.17 12.52 58.70
N ASP A 9 4.08 11.82 58.41
CA ASP A 9 2.98 11.38 59.28
C ASP A 9 2.08 12.45 59.98
N SER A 10 0.83 12.55 59.51
CA SER A 10 -0.32 12.64 60.42
C SER A 10 -1.53 11.86 59.87
N ILE A 11 -2.09 11.01 60.73
CA ILE A 11 -3.25 10.15 60.50
C ILE A 11 -4.48 10.81 61.15
N GLY A 12 -5.69 10.70 60.59
CA GLY A 12 -6.89 10.87 61.41
C GLY A 12 -8.23 11.22 60.76
N LYS A 13 -8.99 10.19 60.38
CA LYS A 13 -10.46 10.00 60.53
C LYS A 13 -11.41 11.23 60.62
N GLY A 14 -12.46 11.20 59.79
CA GLY A 14 -13.76 11.86 60.03
C GLY A 14 -14.88 11.23 59.18
N VAL A 15 -15.93 10.70 59.80
CA VAL A 15 -17.05 9.97 59.16
C VAL A 15 -18.39 10.60 59.59
N THR A 16 -19.41 10.51 58.71
CA THR A 16 -20.85 10.88 58.84
C THR A 16 -21.17 12.39 58.97
N ASP A 17 -22.27 12.94 58.41
CA ASP A 17 -23.36 12.41 57.53
C ASP A 17 -24.00 13.55 56.69
N GLY A 18 -24.94 13.26 55.77
CA GLY A 18 -25.87 14.25 55.20
C GLY A 18 -26.38 13.97 53.78
N ALA A 19 -27.71 13.89 53.58
CA ALA A 19 -28.34 13.50 52.31
C ALA A 19 -29.09 14.64 51.58
N ARG A 20 -29.29 14.40 50.26
CA ARG A 20 -30.35 14.89 49.33
C ARG A 20 -30.25 16.28 48.65
N ARG A 21 -30.29 16.20 47.30
CA ARG A 21 -30.91 17.13 46.30
C ARG A 21 -30.22 18.51 46.13
N VAL A 22 -30.16 19.15 44.94
CA VAL A 22 -30.81 18.93 43.63
C VAL A 22 -29.99 19.57 42.48
N ASN A 23 -30.15 19.04 41.25
CA ASN A 23 -29.86 19.60 39.91
C ASN A 23 -28.44 20.00 39.39
N ASP A 24 -28.25 19.59 38.13
CA ASP A 24 -27.66 20.28 36.97
C ASP A 24 -26.24 20.88 37.03
N SER A 25 -25.29 20.13 36.45
CA SER A 25 -24.52 20.60 35.29
C SER A 25 -23.78 19.44 34.62
N GLY A 26 -23.80 19.40 33.28
CA GLY A 26 -23.25 18.29 32.51
C GLY A 26 -21.72 18.32 32.41
N SER A 27 -21.13 17.13 32.25
CA SER A 27 -19.79 16.98 31.66
C SER A 27 -19.69 15.62 30.97
N ASP A 28 -19.39 15.64 29.68
CA ASP A 28 -19.18 14.44 28.88
C ASP A 28 -17.95 13.67 29.35
N VAL A 29 -18.14 12.38 29.67
CA VAL A 29 -17.03 11.44 29.84
C VAL A 29 -17.21 10.32 28.82
N LEU A 30 -16.41 10.38 27.76
CA LEU A 30 -16.27 9.35 26.74
C LEU A 30 -15.69 8.05 27.34
N LEU A 31 -16.56 7.19 27.88
CA LEU A 31 -16.23 5.82 28.20
C LEU A 31 -16.38 4.95 26.96
N PHE A 32 -15.24 4.43 26.46
CA PHE A 32 -15.21 3.39 25.44
C PHE A 32 -15.80 2.08 26.01
N GLY A 33 -17.11 1.90 25.84
CA GLY A 33 -17.79 0.63 26.07
C GLY A 33 -17.30 -0.43 25.09
N VAL A 34 -16.50 -1.38 25.58
CA VAL A 34 -16.17 -2.61 24.85
C VAL A 34 -17.36 -3.56 24.97
N SER A 35 -18.13 -3.70 23.90
CA SER A 35 -19.10 -4.77 23.73
C SER A 35 -19.00 -5.33 22.32
N ASP A 36 -18.44 -6.54 22.21
CA ASP A 36 -19.09 -7.71 21.59
C ASP A 36 -18.06 -8.78 21.20
N GLY A 37 -18.46 -10.04 21.40
CA GLY A 37 -17.56 -11.20 21.43
C GLY A 37 -17.12 -11.76 20.06
N PRO A 38 -16.27 -12.80 20.07
CA PRO A 38 -15.71 -13.38 18.87
C PRO A 38 -16.65 -14.39 18.20
N ASN A 39 -17.47 -13.94 17.25
CA ASN A 39 -18.10 -14.84 16.27
C ASN A 39 -17.07 -15.29 15.22
N THR A 40 -16.28 -16.29 15.58
CA THR A 40 -15.34 -16.99 14.68
C THR A 40 -15.65 -18.48 14.68
N LEU A 41 -15.71 -19.08 13.47
CA LEU A 41 -15.97 -20.48 13.11
C LEU A 41 -17.43 -20.84 12.81
N ASP A 42 -17.86 -20.58 11.57
CA ASP A 42 -18.65 -21.53 10.77
C ASP A 42 -18.57 -21.26 9.24
N TYR A 43 -17.39 -20.81 8.76
CA TYR A 43 -17.23 -20.24 7.42
C TYR A 43 -16.94 -21.23 6.27
N TYR A 44 -17.01 -22.54 6.52
CA TYR A 44 -16.70 -23.58 5.51
C TYR A 44 -17.64 -24.80 5.47
N ALA A 45 -18.64 -24.91 6.35
CA ALA A 45 -19.56 -26.05 6.36
C ALA A 45 -20.80 -25.86 5.45
N GLY A 46 -21.18 -24.62 5.13
CA GLY A 46 -22.45 -24.30 4.46
C GLY A 46 -22.54 -24.57 2.96
N ALA A 47 -21.41 -24.84 2.27
CA ALA A 47 -21.37 -24.96 0.80
C ALA A 47 -21.33 -26.42 0.28
N GLN A 48 -21.47 -27.43 1.15
CA GLN A 48 -21.49 -28.85 0.78
C GLN A 48 -22.75 -29.60 1.25
N ARG A 49 -23.80 -28.88 1.65
CA ARG A 49 -25.12 -29.45 2.00
C ARG A 49 -26.27 -28.65 1.40
N ALA A 50 -26.53 -28.92 0.12
CA ALA A 50 -27.85 -28.73 -0.48
C ALA A 50 -28.09 -29.86 -1.50
N GLU A 51 -29.27 -30.47 -1.43
CA GLU A 51 -29.91 -31.27 -2.49
C GLU A 51 -29.22 -32.58 -2.93
N ALA A 52 -29.13 -33.52 -1.99
CA ALA A 52 -29.41 -34.92 -2.31
C ALA A 52 -30.94 -35.15 -2.26
N VAL A 53 -31.65 -34.82 -3.35
CA VAL A 53 -33.05 -35.22 -3.50
C VAL A 53 -33.10 -36.68 -3.95
N THR A 54 -33.60 -37.56 -3.10
CA THR A 54 -33.81 -38.97 -3.42
C THR A 54 -34.96 -39.14 -4.41
N VAL A 55 -34.63 -39.50 -5.65
CA VAL A 55 -35.59 -40.07 -6.60
C VAL A 55 -35.25 -41.56 -6.77
N ASP A 56 -36.11 -42.42 -6.24
CA ASP A 56 -36.06 -43.86 -6.54
C ASP A 56 -36.38 -44.10 -8.02
N GLY A 57 -35.49 -44.80 -8.75
CA GLY A 57 -35.79 -45.19 -10.12
C GLY A 57 -34.60 -45.69 -10.95
N ALA A 58 -34.59 -47.00 -11.22
CA ALA A 58 -33.84 -47.68 -12.29
C ALA A 58 -32.30 -47.63 -12.24
N ALA A 59 -31.72 -48.74 -11.77
CA ALA A 59 -30.30 -49.05 -11.95
C ALA A 59 -29.90 -49.13 -13.44
N ARG A 60 -28.77 -48.52 -13.78
CA ARG A 60 -27.95 -48.87 -14.96
C ARG A 60 -26.48 -48.80 -14.59
N GLU A 61 -25.80 -49.93 -14.69
CA GLU A 61 -24.34 -49.98 -14.61
C GLU A 61 -23.73 -49.17 -15.75
N VAL A 62 -23.06 -48.06 -15.42
CA VAL A 62 -22.13 -47.40 -16.32
C VAL A 62 -20.73 -47.82 -15.87
N LYS A 63 -20.02 -48.52 -16.76
CA LYS A 63 -18.66 -49.00 -16.52
C LYS A 63 -17.72 -47.86 -16.11
N ASP A 64 -16.87 -48.13 -15.12
CA ASP A 64 -15.72 -47.30 -14.78
C ASP A 64 -14.88 -46.97 -16.02
N THR A 65 -14.94 -45.72 -16.46
CA THR A 65 -13.88 -45.07 -17.23
C THR A 65 -13.14 -44.15 -16.27
N GLY A 66 -11.86 -44.45 -16.02
CA GLY A 66 -11.06 -43.87 -14.93
C GLY A 66 -10.75 -42.38 -15.05
N ALA A 67 -11.76 -41.54 -14.80
CA ALA A 67 -11.55 -40.15 -14.45
C ALA A 67 -11.03 -40.09 -13.00
N PRO A 68 -9.83 -39.55 -12.73
CA PRO A 68 -9.37 -39.34 -11.36
C PRO A 68 -10.35 -38.41 -10.66
N SER A 69 -10.80 -38.77 -9.45
CA SER A 69 -11.82 -38.00 -8.75
C SER A 69 -11.36 -36.56 -8.51
N LEU A 70 -12.29 -35.60 -8.55
CA LEU A 70 -11.98 -34.17 -8.36
C LEU A 70 -11.25 -33.90 -7.03
N ALA A 71 -11.52 -34.72 -6.01
CA ALA A 71 -10.84 -34.71 -4.72
C ALA A 71 -9.35 -35.10 -4.83
N HIS A 72 -8.99 -36.00 -5.74
CA HIS A 72 -7.60 -36.43 -5.96
C HIS A 72 -6.78 -35.39 -6.75
N MET A 73 -7.40 -34.67 -7.68
CA MET A 73 -6.76 -33.53 -8.35
C MET A 73 -6.59 -32.33 -7.40
N ASN A 74 -7.60 -32.02 -6.57
CA ASN A 74 -7.46 -30.96 -5.57
C ASN A 74 -6.39 -31.28 -4.52
N SER A 75 -6.26 -32.53 -4.07
CA SER A 75 -5.21 -32.89 -3.11
C SER A 75 -3.80 -32.79 -3.71
N GLN A 76 -3.60 -33.19 -4.97
CA GLN A 76 -2.31 -33.02 -5.65
C GLN A 76 -1.93 -31.55 -5.84
N ASN A 77 -2.86 -30.70 -6.31
CA ASN A 77 -2.62 -29.26 -6.48
C ASN A 77 -2.28 -28.55 -5.16
N ILE A 78 -2.90 -28.95 -4.05
CA ILE A 78 -2.60 -28.41 -2.71
C ILE A 78 -1.19 -28.82 -2.25
N VAL A 79 -0.79 -30.08 -2.48
CA VAL A 79 0.54 -30.59 -2.09
C VAL A 79 1.66 -29.93 -2.91
N GLU A 80 1.47 -29.74 -4.21
CA GLU A 80 2.46 -29.11 -5.09
C GLU A 80 2.66 -27.62 -4.77
N TYR A 81 1.57 -26.90 -4.49
CA TYR A 81 1.62 -25.49 -4.06
C TYR A 81 2.40 -25.31 -2.73
N ASP A 82 2.18 -26.21 -1.77
CA ASP A 82 2.82 -26.10 -0.45
C ASP A 82 4.33 -26.48 -0.50
N ASP A 83 4.74 -27.36 -1.41
CA ASP A 83 6.15 -27.68 -1.66
C ASP A 83 6.89 -26.52 -2.37
N HIS A 84 6.28 -25.89 -3.39
CA HIS A 84 6.82 -24.66 -3.98
C HIS A 84 7.00 -23.53 -2.96
N ARG A 85 6.04 -23.37 -2.05
CA ARG A 85 6.11 -22.39 -0.95
C ARG A 85 7.28 -22.69 -0.02
N LYS A 86 7.50 -23.96 0.38
CA LYS A 86 8.63 -24.40 1.21
C LYS A 86 9.99 -24.13 0.54
N LYS A 87 10.11 -24.44 -0.76
CA LYS A 87 11.33 -24.17 -1.56
C LYS A 87 11.66 -22.67 -1.62
N LEU A 88 10.66 -21.81 -1.83
CA LEU A 88 10.81 -20.35 -1.79
C LEU A 88 11.29 -19.87 -0.41
N TRP A 89 10.64 -20.35 0.68
CA TRP A 89 11.05 -20.02 2.05
C TRP A 89 12.49 -20.43 2.34
N PHE A 90 12.89 -21.65 1.98
CA PHE A 90 14.28 -22.11 2.15
C PHE A 90 15.26 -21.22 1.38
N GLY A 91 14.95 -20.86 0.12
CA GLY A 91 15.75 -19.95 -0.68
C GLY A 91 15.94 -18.58 -0.01
N PHE A 92 14.87 -17.95 0.49
CA PHE A 92 14.99 -16.68 1.22
C PHE A 92 15.82 -16.82 2.50
N CYS A 93 15.61 -17.88 3.29
CA CYS A 93 16.42 -18.15 4.48
C CYS A 93 17.92 -18.32 4.16
N THR A 94 18.26 -19.03 3.07
CA THR A 94 19.65 -19.17 2.61
C THR A 94 20.24 -17.82 2.21
N VAL A 95 19.51 -17.03 1.43
CA VAL A 95 19.94 -15.67 1.01
C VAL A 95 20.17 -14.77 2.22
N TYR A 96 19.27 -14.81 3.22
CA TYR A 96 19.41 -14.04 4.45
C TYR A 96 20.65 -14.47 5.24
N ALA A 97 20.87 -15.78 5.41
CA ALA A 97 22.07 -16.30 6.07
C ALA A 97 23.37 -15.87 5.38
N VAL A 98 23.41 -15.85 4.04
CA VAL A 98 24.58 -15.40 3.27
C VAL A 98 24.86 -13.91 3.47
N PHE A 99 23.88 -13.02 3.28
CA PHE A 99 24.11 -11.58 3.47
C PHE A 99 24.37 -11.22 4.95
N PHE A 100 23.81 -11.98 5.91
CA PHE A 100 24.15 -11.86 7.33
C PHE A 100 25.60 -12.27 7.58
N GLY A 101 26.05 -13.40 7.04
CA GLY A 101 27.45 -13.84 7.11
C GLY A 101 28.43 -12.81 6.55
N VAL A 102 28.13 -12.23 5.38
CA VAL A 102 28.91 -11.12 4.80
C VAL A 102 28.97 -9.91 5.75
N THR A 103 27.84 -9.56 6.39
CA THR A 103 27.79 -8.48 7.39
C THR A 103 28.69 -8.78 8.59
N VAL A 104 28.66 -10.01 9.11
CA VAL A 104 29.51 -10.45 10.22
C VAL A 104 30.99 -10.42 9.82
N VAL A 105 31.36 -10.78 8.58
CA VAL A 105 32.74 -10.64 8.08
C VAL A 105 33.20 -9.19 8.08
N PHE A 106 32.39 -8.23 7.61
CA PHE A 106 32.76 -6.81 7.68
C PHE A 106 32.90 -6.29 9.11
N VAL A 107 32.04 -6.73 10.04
CA VAL A 107 32.15 -6.40 11.46
C VAL A 107 33.43 -7.00 12.07
N TYR A 108 33.76 -8.25 11.72
CA TYR A 108 34.98 -8.91 12.17
C TYR A 108 36.24 -8.19 11.67
N LEU A 109 36.33 -7.86 10.38
CA LEU A 109 37.45 -7.12 9.80
C LEU A 109 37.63 -5.71 10.42
N ALA A 110 36.53 -5.06 10.81
CA ALA A 110 36.58 -3.78 11.51
C ALA A 110 37.01 -3.93 13.00
N MET A 111 36.56 -5.00 13.66
CA MET A 111 36.92 -5.33 15.05
C MET A 111 38.38 -5.79 15.19
N ASP A 112 38.90 -6.56 14.24
CA ASP A 112 40.30 -6.99 14.19
C ASP A 112 41.24 -5.77 14.07
N ARG A 113 40.87 -4.80 13.24
CA ARG A 113 41.71 -3.62 12.99
C ARG A 113 41.63 -2.52 14.06
N ALA A 114 40.48 -2.36 14.71
CA ALA A 114 40.24 -1.34 15.72
C ALA A 114 39.17 -1.80 16.73
N PRO A 115 39.53 -2.69 17.67
CA PRO A 115 38.62 -3.20 18.70
C PRO A 115 38.19 -2.14 19.73
N LEU A 116 38.90 -1.00 19.82
CA LEU A 116 38.56 0.12 20.71
C LEU A 116 38.21 1.39 19.94
N ILE A 117 37.28 2.20 20.48
CA ILE A 117 36.85 3.48 19.88
C ILE A 117 38.05 4.42 19.62
N SER A 118 39.02 4.44 20.52
CA SER A 118 40.24 5.28 20.43
C SER A 118 41.11 4.98 19.21
N GLU A 119 41.00 3.78 18.63
CA GLU A 119 41.80 3.34 17.48
C GLU A 119 41.12 3.63 16.14
N GLN A 120 39.83 4.01 16.15
CA GLN A 120 39.02 4.24 14.96
C GLN A 120 39.50 5.42 14.12
N LEU A 121 40.03 6.47 14.76
CA LEU A 121 40.58 7.64 14.08
C LEU A 121 41.98 7.41 13.49
N ASN A 122 42.71 6.40 13.99
CA ASN A 122 44.03 6.03 13.50
C ASN A 122 43.92 5.06 12.31
N ASN A 123 42.91 4.19 12.31
CA ASN A 123 42.60 3.26 11.22
C ASN A 123 41.48 3.76 10.29
N GLY A 124 41.21 5.07 10.30
CA GLY A 124 40.02 5.66 9.69
C GLY A 124 39.85 5.33 8.20
N ASP A 125 40.93 5.39 7.42
CA ASP A 125 40.90 5.18 5.96
C ASP A 125 40.51 3.73 5.60
N TYR A 126 41.02 2.75 6.34
CA TYR A 126 40.67 1.33 6.20
C TYR A 126 39.21 1.08 6.61
N LEU A 127 38.79 1.58 7.78
CA LEU A 127 37.43 1.40 8.28
C LEU A 127 36.38 2.07 7.38
N PHE A 128 36.70 3.26 6.83
CA PHE A 128 35.85 3.93 5.87
C PHE A 128 35.78 3.17 4.53
N SER A 129 36.90 2.62 4.06
CA SER A 129 36.93 1.77 2.86
C SER A 129 36.03 0.53 3.00
N LEU A 130 36.04 -0.14 4.17
CA LEU A 130 35.12 -1.25 4.45
C LEU A 130 33.64 -0.80 4.38
N VAL A 131 33.30 0.37 4.97
CA VAL A 131 31.93 0.90 4.93
C VAL A 131 31.50 1.28 3.50
N LEU A 132 32.41 1.85 2.70
CA LEU A 132 32.17 2.12 1.27
C LEU A 132 31.84 0.84 0.51
N ILE A 133 32.69 -0.19 0.62
CA ILE A 133 32.49 -1.50 -0.06
C ILE A 133 31.14 -2.12 0.34
N ALA A 134 30.74 -2.01 1.61
CA ALA A 134 29.47 -2.56 2.08
C ALA A 134 28.22 -1.74 1.67
N ASN A 135 28.31 -0.40 1.63
CA ASN A 135 27.13 0.47 1.45
C ASN A 135 26.93 1.00 0.03
N VAL A 136 28.00 1.24 -0.74
CA VAL A 136 27.91 1.78 -2.10
C VAL A 136 27.14 0.85 -3.06
N PRO A 137 27.33 -0.49 -3.05
CA PRO A 137 26.51 -1.39 -3.87
C PRO A 137 25.03 -1.33 -3.52
N GLY A 138 24.69 -1.20 -2.23
CA GLY A 138 23.30 -1.03 -1.78
C GLY A 138 22.66 0.28 -2.26
N LEU A 139 23.43 1.38 -2.25
CA LEU A 139 23.00 2.67 -2.79
C LEU A 139 22.78 2.60 -4.32
N ILE A 140 23.70 2.01 -5.07
CA ILE A 140 23.56 1.82 -6.53
C ILE A 140 22.30 1.00 -6.84
N MET A 141 22.08 -0.10 -6.11
CA MET A 141 20.90 -0.94 -6.28
C MET A 141 19.60 -0.21 -5.93
N ALA A 142 19.59 0.63 -4.89
CA ALA A 142 18.44 1.47 -4.57
C ALA A 142 18.13 2.46 -5.71
N CYS A 143 19.14 3.11 -6.29
CA CYS A 143 18.97 4.00 -7.45
C CYS A 143 18.44 3.27 -8.69
N LEU A 144 18.97 2.07 -8.99
CA LEU A 144 18.47 1.22 -10.08
C LEU A 144 17.01 0.80 -9.86
N LEU A 145 16.64 0.47 -8.61
CA LEU A 145 15.28 0.12 -8.23
C LEU A 145 14.31 1.31 -8.40
N CYS A 146 14.73 2.52 -8.04
CA CYS A 146 13.96 3.74 -8.32
C CYS A 146 13.74 3.94 -9.82
N GLY A 147 14.78 3.74 -10.64
CA GLY A 147 14.68 3.80 -12.10
C GLY A 147 13.72 2.74 -12.67
N PHE A 148 13.78 1.51 -12.15
CA PHE A 148 12.86 0.43 -12.49
C PHE A 148 11.40 0.81 -12.16
N PHE A 149 11.11 1.24 -10.93
CA PHE A 149 9.74 1.62 -10.56
C PHE A 149 9.23 2.84 -11.32
N TYR A 150 10.09 3.81 -11.63
CA TYR A 150 9.71 4.94 -12.48
C TYR A 150 9.34 4.47 -13.90
N ARG A 151 10.21 3.65 -14.52
CA ARG A 151 10.04 3.16 -15.90
C ARG A 151 8.87 2.21 -16.08
N PHE A 152 8.56 1.41 -15.06
CA PHE A 152 7.52 0.37 -15.09
C PHE A 152 6.34 0.65 -14.14
N ARG A 153 6.17 1.90 -13.67
CA ARG A 153 5.09 2.30 -12.73
C ARG A 153 3.70 1.81 -13.11
N ASN A 154 3.42 1.69 -14.41
CA ASN A 154 2.09 1.37 -14.92
C ASN A 154 1.79 -0.13 -15.03
N THR A 155 2.76 -1.04 -14.80
CA THR A 155 2.49 -2.49 -14.86
C THR A 155 1.71 -2.96 -13.63
N PRO A 156 0.80 -3.94 -13.77
CA PRO A 156 -0.11 -4.33 -12.68
C PRO A 156 0.65 -4.85 -11.46
N GLU A 157 1.76 -5.57 -11.67
CA GLU A 157 2.62 -6.09 -10.59
C GLU A 157 3.31 -4.99 -9.75
N VAL A 158 3.46 -3.78 -10.32
CA VAL A 158 4.03 -2.61 -9.63
C VAL A 158 2.91 -1.76 -9.03
N LYS A 159 1.79 -1.59 -9.73
CA LYS A 159 0.60 -0.88 -9.22
C LYS A 159 0.01 -1.54 -7.96
N SER A 160 -0.03 -2.87 -7.89
CA SER A 160 -0.55 -3.63 -6.73
C SER A 160 0.14 -3.30 -5.39
N ARG A 161 1.43 -2.95 -5.44
CA ARG A 161 2.23 -2.55 -4.27
C ARG A 161 1.92 -1.13 -3.78
N ARG A 162 1.10 -0.37 -4.52
CA ARG A 162 0.67 1.02 -4.27
C ARG A 162 1.83 2.02 -4.33
N HIS A 163 1.78 2.97 -5.27
CA HIS A 163 2.86 3.94 -5.51
C HIS A 163 3.31 4.72 -4.26
N ALA A 164 2.40 5.10 -3.35
CA ALA A 164 2.77 5.79 -2.11
C ALA A 164 3.72 4.96 -1.22
N HIS A 165 3.54 3.63 -1.16
CA HIS A 165 4.43 2.74 -0.43
C HIS A 165 5.76 2.56 -1.16
N LEU A 166 5.74 2.39 -2.49
CA LEU A 166 6.95 2.30 -3.31
C LEU A 166 7.81 3.57 -3.20
N ILE A 167 7.21 4.75 -3.27
CA ILE A 167 7.89 6.05 -3.14
C ILE A 167 8.53 6.17 -1.75
N HIS A 168 7.78 5.87 -0.68
CA HIS A 168 8.32 5.87 0.68
C HIS A 168 9.51 4.91 0.82
N PHE A 169 9.39 3.66 0.33
CA PHE A 169 10.48 2.70 0.33
C PHE A 169 11.70 3.19 -0.46
N CYS A 170 11.50 3.73 -1.66
CA CYS A 170 12.57 4.26 -2.52
C CYS A 170 13.37 5.40 -1.86
N ILE A 171 12.66 6.37 -1.28
CA ILE A 171 13.28 7.50 -0.57
C ILE A 171 14.16 6.97 0.57
N VAL A 172 13.62 6.07 1.38
CA VAL A 172 14.34 5.50 2.53
C VAL A 172 15.49 4.59 2.09
N ALA A 173 15.31 3.81 1.02
CA ALA A 173 16.32 2.93 0.44
C ALA A 173 17.57 3.68 -0.06
N ILE A 174 17.40 4.91 -0.55
CA ILE A 174 18.52 5.80 -0.91
C ILE A 174 19.09 6.51 0.33
N LEU A 175 18.23 7.06 1.20
CA LEU A 175 18.67 7.81 2.37
C LEU A 175 19.42 6.94 3.39
N HIS A 176 19.06 5.67 3.56
CA HIS A 176 19.65 4.79 4.58
C HIS A 176 21.14 4.49 4.38
N PRO A 177 21.63 4.00 3.22
CA PRO A 177 23.07 3.88 2.97
C PRO A 177 23.76 5.24 2.93
N SER A 178 23.10 6.29 2.40
CA SER A 178 23.67 7.64 2.35
C SER A 178 23.96 8.21 3.76
N ALA A 179 23.03 8.03 4.70
CA ALA A 179 23.18 8.42 6.10
C ALA A 179 24.35 7.69 6.79
N ARG A 180 24.54 6.40 6.46
CA ARG A 180 25.64 5.58 6.99
C ARG A 180 26.99 6.01 6.43
N LEU A 181 27.07 6.30 5.13
CA LEU A 181 28.27 6.82 4.49
C LEU A 181 28.67 8.18 5.10
N LEU A 182 27.71 9.09 5.29
CA LEU A 182 27.94 10.38 5.94
C LEU A 182 28.40 10.21 7.40
N MET A 183 27.71 9.37 8.18
CA MET A 183 28.06 9.08 9.57
C MET A 183 29.45 8.43 9.68
N ALA A 184 29.81 7.52 8.78
CA ALA A 184 31.13 6.90 8.74
C ALA A 184 32.23 7.88 8.33
N ALA A 185 31.98 8.77 7.37
CA ALA A 185 32.92 9.81 6.98
C ALA A 185 33.26 10.75 8.14
N VAL A 186 32.25 11.16 8.92
CA VAL A 186 32.48 11.92 10.16
C VAL A 186 33.26 11.05 11.17
N ARG A 187 32.74 9.87 11.52
CA ARG A 187 33.30 8.98 12.55
C ARG A 187 34.76 8.58 12.33
N PHE A 188 35.15 8.37 11.08
CA PHE A 188 36.51 7.93 10.73
C PHE A 188 37.42 9.07 10.29
N GLY A 189 37.03 10.33 10.55
CA GLY A 189 37.88 11.49 10.35
C GLY A 189 38.10 11.88 8.87
N GLN A 190 37.23 11.44 7.97
CA GLN A 190 37.29 11.72 6.52
C GLN A 190 36.62 13.06 6.15
N THR A 191 36.35 13.91 7.14
CA THR A 191 35.71 15.22 6.98
C THR A 191 36.63 16.30 7.54
N PRO A 192 36.50 17.58 7.11
CA PRO A 192 37.28 18.69 7.67
C PRO A 192 37.03 18.92 9.17
N PHE A 193 36.03 18.27 9.77
CA PHE A 193 35.76 18.29 11.20
C PHE A 193 36.61 17.28 12.01
N ARG A 194 37.56 16.57 11.39
CA ARG A 194 38.47 15.62 12.07
C ARG A 194 39.13 16.29 13.29
N PRO A 195 39.09 15.67 14.48
CA PRO A 195 39.72 16.23 15.66
C PRO A 195 41.25 16.17 15.53
N THR A 196 41.93 17.27 15.86
CA THR A 196 43.41 17.39 15.80
C THR A 196 44.12 16.51 16.83
N ARG A 197 43.43 16.08 17.89
CA ARG A 197 43.88 15.04 18.83
C ARG A 197 42.72 14.09 19.12
N PRO A 198 42.92 12.76 19.11
CA PRO A 198 41.86 11.79 19.42
C PRO A 198 41.24 11.93 20.83
N LYS A 199 41.95 12.58 21.76
CA LYS A 199 41.53 12.78 23.15
C LYS A 199 40.69 14.03 23.38
N ASP A 200 40.77 15.01 22.49
CA ASP A 200 40.12 16.33 22.63
C ASP A 200 39.31 16.67 21.36
N PRO A 201 38.12 16.06 21.14
CA PRO A 201 37.36 16.32 19.93
C PRO A 201 36.64 17.65 20.01
N ASN A 202 36.64 18.42 18.91
CA ASN A 202 35.99 19.72 18.90
C ASN A 202 34.45 19.60 18.97
N ALA A 203 33.78 20.65 19.40
CA ALA A 203 32.31 20.65 19.57
C ALA A 203 31.58 20.37 18.23
N ALA A 204 32.13 20.82 17.10
CA ALA A 204 31.55 20.57 15.78
C ALA A 204 31.52 19.06 15.44
N TYR A 205 32.60 18.34 15.70
CA TYR A 205 32.72 16.90 15.51
C TYR A 205 31.67 16.12 16.33
N HIS A 206 31.50 16.49 17.60
CA HIS A 206 30.45 15.90 18.45
C HIS A 206 29.03 16.18 17.93
N SER A 207 28.75 17.40 17.48
CA SER A 207 27.47 17.75 16.87
C SER A 207 27.20 16.99 15.57
N TRP A 208 28.19 16.89 14.68
CA TRP A 208 28.07 16.11 13.44
C TRP A 208 27.91 14.61 13.68
N LEU A 209 28.57 14.04 14.71
CA LEU A 209 28.34 12.67 15.14
C LEU A 209 26.93 12.45 15.68
N LEU A 210 26.38 13.39 16.46
CA LEU A 210 25.00 13.32 16.94
C LEU A 210 24.02 13.35 15.76
N THR A 211 24.15 14.34 14.86
CA THR A 211 23.30 14.46 13.66
C THR A 211 23.38 13.22 12.78
N GLY A 212 24.58 12.67 12.57
CA GLY A 212 24.78 11.42 11.81
C GLY A 212 24.09 10.21 12.46
N ARG A 213 24.16 10.07 13.79
CA ARG A 213 23.43 9.03 14.54
C ARG A 213 21.92 9.21 14.41
N LEU A 214 21.41 10.42 14.65
CA LEU A 214 19.98 10.73 14.53
C LEU A 214 19.44 10.39 13.13
N LEU A 215 20.19 10.73 12.08
CA LEU A 215 19.82 10.41 10.70
C LEU A 215 19.90 8.89 10.40
N GLN A 216 20.89 8.19 10.94
CA GLN A 216 21.01 6.72 10.84
C GLN A 216 19.83 6.01 11.53
N PHE A 217 19.43 6.45 12.72
CA PHE A 217 18.26 5.89 13.42
C PHE A 217 16.94 6.30 12.76
N PHE A 218 16.82 7.54 12.26
CA PHE A 218 15.64 7.99 11.52
C PHE A 218 15.40 7.12 10.29
N THR A 219 16.43 6.95 9.44
CA THR A 219 16.31 6.12 8.23
C THR A 219 16.08 4.63 8.53
N ALA A 220 16.68 4.09 9.61
CA ALA A 220 16.37 2.73 10.08
C ALA A 220 14.91 2.60 10.56
N GLY A 221 14.43 3.58 11.34
CA GLY A 221 13.05 3.66 11.80
C GLY A 221 12.07 3.82 10.64
N SER A 222 12.42 4.57 9.59
CA SER A 222 11.61 4.71 8.38
C SER A 222 11.47 3.40 7.59
N LEU A 223 12.52 2.55 7.54
CA LEU A 223 12.42 1.21 6.93
C LEU A 223 11.40 0.34 7.68
N LEU A 224 11.45 0.32 9.02
CA LEU A 224 10.48 -0.40 9.83
C LEU A 224 9.07 0.20 9.70
N ALA A 225 8.96 1.53 9.71
CA ALA A 225 7.68 2.23 9.50
C ALA A 225 7.08 1.91 8.13
N ALA A 226 7.90 1.69 7.08
CA ALA A 226 7.41 1.25 5.77
C ALA A 226 6.74 -0.14 5.84
N ILE A 227 7.29 -1.08 6.62
CA ILE A 227 6.64 -2.37 6.92
C ILE A 227 5.33 -2.13 7.69
N VAL A 228 5.40 -1.47 8.85
CA VAL A 228 4.24 -1.33 9.76
C VAL A 228 3.09 -0.59 9.06
N CYS A 229 3.38 0.52 8.37
CA CYS A 229 2.38 1.26 7.60
C CYS A 229 1.78 0.44 6.44
N ARG A 230 2.52 -0.52 5.86
CA ARG A 230 1.99 -1.42 4.83
C ARG A 230 1.02 -2.45 5.42
N LEU A 231 1.32 -3.03 6.59
CA LEU A 231 0.37 -3.91 7.29
C LEU A 231 -0.86 -3.15 7.79
N VAL A 232 -0.69 -1.95 8.37
CA VAL A 232 -1.83 -1.06 8.72
C VAL A 232 -2.65 -0.72 7.48
N TYR A 233 -2.01 -0.50 6.32
CA TYR A 233 -2.73 -0.28 5.07
C TYR A 233 -3.55 -1.52 4.66
N MET A 234 -3.01 -2.73 4.74
CA MET A 234 -3.76 -3.98 4.45
C MET A 234 -4.95 -4.14 5.41
N TYR A 235 -4.75 -3.91 6.71
CA TYR A 235 -5.82 -3.92 7.73
C TYR A 235 -6.94 -2.94 7.39
N LEU A 236 -6.58 -1.68 7.14
CA LEU A 236 -7.53 -0.64 6.80
C LEU A 236 -8.21 -0.93 5.46
N ALA A 237 -7.49 -1.39 4.44
CA ALA A 237 -8.04 -1.71 3.14
C ALA A 237 -9.19 -2.72 3.25
N LEU A 238 -8.98 -3.86 3.92
CA LEU A 238 -10.02 -4.89 4.09
C LEU A 238 -11.21 -4.39 4.92
N ARG A 239 -10.97 -3.51 5.91
CA ARG A 239 -12.03 -2.98 6.77
C ARG A 239 -12.83 -1.85 6.10
N THR A 240 -12.17 -0.93 5.40
CA THR A 240 -12.78 0.24 4.74
C THR A 240 -13.18 0.01 3.29
N GLU A 241 -12.81 -1.12 2.66
CA GLU A 241 -13.44 -1.58 1.41
C GLU A 241 -14.95 -1.76 1.60
N SER A 242 -15.38 -2.22 2.79
CA SER A 242 -16.79 -2.16 3.16
C SER A 242 -17.34 -0.73 3.15
N GLN A 243 -16.59 0.26 3.62
CA GLN A 243 -17.00 1.67 3.81
C GLN A 243 -16.73 2.61 2.62
N GLY A 244 -16.18 2.11 1.51
CA GLY A 244 -15.90 2.91 0.31
C GLY A 244 -14.85 4.03 0.46
N THR A 245 -14.07 4.04 1.55
CA THR A 245 -13.04 5.07 1.80
C THR A 245 -11.64 4.53 1.52
N LYS A 246 -10.90 5.21 0.63
CA LYS A 246 -9.51 4.83 0.27
C LYS A 246 -8.53 5.21 1.40
N PRO A 247 -7.83 4.25 2.05
CA PRO A 247 -6.96 4.58 3.19
C PRO A 247 -5.80 5.51 2.81
N ARG A 248 -5.51 6.55 3.60
CA ARG A 248 -4.45 7.54 3.30
C ARG A 248 -3.07 7.09 3.85
N TYR A 249 -2.23 6.46 3.02
CA TYR A 249 -0.92 5.92 3.44
C TYR A 249 0.00 6.97 4.09
N TRP A 250 0.14 8.15 3.48
CA TRP A 250 1.04 9.20 3.97
C TRP A 250 0.69 9.72 5.37
N VAL A 251 -0.57 9.66 5.79
CA VAL A 251 -0.98 10.03 7.15
C VAL A 251 -0.35 9.07 8.18
N LEU A 252 -0.30 7.77 7.88
CA LEU A 252 0.33 6.75 8.73
C LEU A 252 1.85 6.96 8.84
N VAL A 253 2.48 7.35 7.74
CA VAL A 253 3.92 7.68 7.69
C VAL A 253 4.22 8.92 8.56
N VAL A 254 3.43 9.99 8.43
CA VAL A 254 3.56 11.20 9.26
C VAL A 254 3.36 10.88 10.75
N ILE A 255 2.34 10.10 11.12
CA ILE A 255 2.13 9.67 12.52
C ILE A 255 3.34 8.87 13.05
N SER A 256 3.90 7.98 12.23
CA SER A 256 5.08 7.17 12.59
C SER A 256 6.33 8.03 12.82
N PHE A 257 6.49 9.13 12.07
CA PHE A 257 7.56 10.11 12.25
C PHE A 257 7.33 11.03 13.46
N LEU A 258 6.10 11.48 13.71
CA LEU A 258 5.76 12.26 14.89
C LEU A 258 6.02 11.47 16.19
N TRP A 259 5.79 10.16 16.20
CA TRP A 259 6.17 9.28 17.31
C TRP A 259 7.71 9.10 17.40
N PHE A 260 8.43 9.08 16.28
CA PHE A 260 9.89 8.93 16.30
C PHE A 260 10.61 10.12 16.98
N ILE A 261 10.10 11.35 16.83
CA ILE A 261 10.72 12.58 17.38
C ILE A 261 10.96 12.52 18.91
N PRO A 262 9.95 12.34 19.78
CA PRO A 262 10.17 12.26 21.22
C PRO A 262 11.09 11.09 21.61
N CYS A 263 11.10 10.03 20.81
CA CYS A 263 11.96 8.88 21.05
C CYS A 263 13.46 9.14 20.80
N MET A 264 13.83 10.27 20.19
CA MET A 264 15.23 10.72 20.06
C MET A 264 15.71 11.63 21.21
N LEU A 265 14.81 12.16 22.05
CA LEU A 265 15.17 13.16 23.07
C LEU A 265 16.25 12.66 24.07
N PRO A 266 16.21 11.42 24.61
CA PRO A 266 17.27 10.92 25.47
C PRO A 266 18.64 10.82 24.79
N MET A 267 18.68 10.57 23.48
CA MET A 267 19.94 10.52 22.73
C MET A 267 20.57 11.91 22.58
N ILE A 268 19.74 12.94 22.38
CA ILE A 268 20.15 14.35 22.34
C ILE A 268 20.63 14.79 23.74
N TRP A 269 19.83 14.52 24.78
CA TRP A 269 20.16 14.85 26.17
C TRP A 269 21.49 14.20 26.62
N CYS A 270 21.64 12.91 26.35
CA CYS A 270 22.84 12.13 26.69
C CYS A 270 24.06 12.43 25.79
N ASN A 271 23.97 13.36 24.85
CA ASN A 271 25.13 13.92 24.15
C ASN A 271 25.78 15.08 24.93
N TRP A 272 25.02 15.76 25.79
CA TRP A 272 25.51 16.86 26.64
C TRP A 272 25.64 16.47 28.12
N HIS A 273 25.07 15.34 28.53
CA HIS A 273 25.17 14.81 29.89
C HIS A 273 25.75 13.39 29.92
N VAL A 274 26.49 13.07 30.98
CA VAL A 274 27.04 11.72 31.20
C VAL A 274 25.90 10.75 31.51
N CYS A 275 25.55 9.92 30.52
CA CYS A 275 24.55 8.86 30.63
C CYS A 275 25.16 7.47 30.45
N SER A 276 24.49 6.45 31.01
CA SER A 276 24.71 5.07 30.57
C SER A 276 24.11 4.84 29.18
N MET A 277 24.66 3.89 28.43
CA MET A 277 24.17 3.53 27.09
C MET A 277 22.69 3.10 27.12
N GLN A 278 22.27 2.40 28.17
CA GLN A 278 20.87 2.04 28.39
C GLN A 278 19.95 3.26 28.44
N LYS A 279 20.36 4.37 29.08
CA LYS A 279 19.59 5.64 29.10
C LYS A 279 19.62 6.37 27.75
N MET A 280 20.72 6.27 27.00
CA MET A 280 20.83 6.87 25.66
C MET A 280 19.89 6.21 24.64
N PHE A 281 19.63 4.90 24.77
CA PHE A 281 18.82 4.12 23.83
C PHE A 281 17.44 3.67 24.37
N SER A 282 17.09 3.95 25.63
CA SER A 282 15.86 3.45 26.27
C SER A 282 14.58 3.81 25.51
N SER A 283 14.48 5.03 25.00
CA SER A 283 13.35 5.52 24.21
C SER A 283 13.28 4.92 22.80
N LEU A 284 14.42 4.57 22.21
CA LEU A 284 14.47 3.81 20.96
C LEU A 284 13.99 2.37 21.18
N TYR A 285 14.38 1.74 22.30
CA TYR A 285 13.86 0.42 22.69
C TYR A 285 12.35 0.47 22.91
N ALA A 286 11.83 1.51 23.58
CA ALA A 286 10.39 1.71 23.77
C ALA A 286 9.64 1.89 22.44
N TYR A 287 10.18 2.68 21.51
CA TYR A 287 9.62 2.88 20.16
C TYR A 287 9.56 1.59 19.34
N LEU A 288 10.66 0.83 19.30
CA LEU A 288 10.72 -0.42 18.55
C LEU A 288 9.87 -1.51 19.21
N GLY A 289 9.79 -1.52 20.54
CA GLY A 289 8.88 -2.39 21.31
C GLY A 289 7.41 -2.08 21.04
N SER A 290 7.00 -0.82 21.09
CA SER A 290 5.60 -0.43 20.83
C SER A 290 5.17 -0.72 19.39
N LEU A 291 6.03 -0.41 18.40
CA LEU A 291 5.78 -0.80 17.01
C LEU A 291 5.67 -2.31 16.85
N SER A 292 6.48 -3.09 17.58
CA SER A 292 6.43 -4.55 17.52
C SER A 292 5.13 -5.11 18.09
N ILE A 293 4.66 -4.60 19.23
CA ILE A 293 3.37 -4.98 19.83
C ILE A 293 2.22 -4.63 18.87
N ILE A 294 2.22 -3.43 18.30
CA ILE A 294 1.21 -3.00 17.31
C ILE A 294 1.22 -3.93 16.09
N TYR A 295 2.39 -4.27 15.56
CA TYR A 295 2.53 -5.13 14.40
C TYR A 295 2.01 -6.56 14.67
N LEU A 296 2.32 -7.13 15.83
CA LEU A 296 1.79 -8.44 16.25
C LEU A 296 0.26 -8.44 16.39
N ILE A 297 -0.32 -7.41 17.01
CA ILE A 297 -1.79 -7.24 17.11
C ILE A 297 -2.42 -7.14 15.72
N LEU A 298 -1.77 -6.41 14.80
CA LEU A 298 -2.26 -6.27 13.43
C LEU A 298 -2.19 -7.58 12.66
N ILE A 299 -1.12 -8.38 12.76
CA ILE A 299 -1.04 -9.71 12.10
C ILE A 299 -2.23 -10.57 12.53
N LEU A 300 -2.51 -10.64 13.85
CA LEU A 300 -3.63 -11.43 14.37
C LEU A 300 -4.99 -10.95 13.83
N LYS A 301 -5.15 -9.63 13.63
CA LYS A 301 -6.36 -9.00 13.06
C LYS A 301 -6.40 -8.95 11.52
N THR A 302 -5.36 -9.42 10.83
CA THR A 302 -5.24 -9.37 9.35
C THR A 302 -4.94 -10.73 8.72
N ARG A 303 -5.24 -11.84 9.41
CA ARG A 303 -5.01 -13.18 8.85
C ARG A 303 -5.63 -13.37 7.46
N ASP A 304 -6.84 -12.88 7.23
CA ASP A 304 -7.52 -12.96 5.93
C ASP A 304 -6.83 -12.15 4.81
N ALA A 305 -5.93 -11.22 5.16
CA ALA A 305 -5.14 -10.46 4.18
C ALA A 305 -4.16 -11.33 3.39
N GLU A 306 -3.80 -12.52 3.87
CA GLU A 306 -2.89 -13.43 3.15
C GLU A 306 -3.45 -13.88 1.80
N LYS A 307 -4.77 -13.99 1.68
CA LYS A 307 -5.46 -14.36 0.43
C LYS A 307 -5.55 -13.16 -0.53
N ALA A 308 -5.72 -11.97 0.03
CA ALA A 308 -5.98 -10.74 -0.71
C ALA A 308 -4.71 -10.02 -1.21
N PHE A 309 -3.59 -10.12 -0.47
CA PHE A 309 -2.34 -9.38 -0.73
C PHE A 309 -1.12 -10.30 -0.83
N VAL A 310 -0.53 -10.40 -2.04
CA VAL A 310 0.65 -11.25 -2.30
C VAL A 310 1.87 -10.90 -1.42
N ASP A 311 2.02 -9.64 -1.00
CA ASP A 311 3.16 -9.21 -0.16
C ASP A 311 2.96 -9.43 1.36
N PHE A 312 1.83 -9.99 1.81
CA PHE A 312 1.55 -10.18 3.24
C PHE A 312 2.64 -11.02 3.95
N HIS A 313 3.00 -12.19 3.40
CA HIS A 313 4.04 -13.03 4.01
C HIS A 313 5.45 -12.43 3.91
N SER A 314 5.79 -11.76 2.82
CA SER A 314 7.07 -11.04 2.69
C SER A 314 7.15 -9.92 3.73
N ASN A 315 6.07 -9.18 3.96
CA ASN A 315 6.00 -8.12 4.98
C ASN A 315 6.27 -8.69 6.39
N ILE A 316 5.65 -9.82 6.73
CA ILE A 316 5.88 -10.54 8.00
C ILE A 316 7.31 -11.07 8.11
N ARG A 317 7.87 -11.69 7.05
CA ARG A 317 9.26 -12.17 7.01
C ARG A 317 10.25 -11.04 7.28
N LEU A 318 10.10 -9.92 6.59
CA LEU A 318 10.98 -8.76 6.72
C LEU A 318 10.89 -8.15 8.12
N PHE A 319 9.70 -8.11 8.72
CA PHE A 319 9.53 -7.68 10.10
C PHE A 319 10.27 -8.59 11.09
N ILE A 320 10.06 -9.92 10.98
CA ILE A 320 10.73 -10.90 11.84
C ILE A 320 12.25 -10.82 11.68
N ALA A 321 12.75 -10.78 10.44
CA ALA A 321 14.18 -10.67 10.15
C ALA A 321 14.78 -9.37 10.70
N PHE A 322 14.08 -8.23 10.55
CA PHE A 322 14.49 -6.95 11.14
C PHE A 322 14.58 -7.06 12.67
N CYS A 323 13.52 -7.56 13.32
CA CYS A 323 13.45 -7.65 14.78
C CYS A 323 14.50 -8.61 15.34
N ILE A 324 14.67 -9.81 14.78
CA ILE A 324 15.70 -10.76 15.22
C ILE A 324 17.09 -10.14 15.08
N THR A 325 17.41 -9.56 13.92
CA THR A 325 18.75 -9.04 13.66
C THR A 325 19.06 -7.75 14.44
N PHE A 326 18.04 -6.98 14.83
CA PHE A 326 18.22 -5.81 15.69
C PHE A 326 18.30 -6.18 17.18
N TRP A 327 17.38 -7.00 17.69
CA TRP A 327 17.25 -7.26 19.12
C TRP A 327 18.32 -8.19 19.68
N ILE A 328 18.78 -9.21 18.94
CA ILE A 328 19.82 -10.13 19.44
C ILE A 328 21.12 -9.39 19.82
N PRO A 329 21.71 -8.54 18.94
CA PRO A 329 22.86 -7.72 19.30
C PRO A 329 22.57 -6.74 20.44
N VAL A 330 21.39 -6.11 20.46
CA VAL A 330 21.01 -5.19 21.55
C VAL A 330 21.01 -5.91 22.90
N VAL A 331 20.41 -7.09 23.00
CA VAL A 331 20.40 -7.87 24.24
C VAL A 331 21.83 -8.29 24.63
N TRP A 332 22.64 -8.76 23.69
CA TRP A 332 24.03 -9.17 23.93
C TRP A 332 24.94 -8.01 24.41
N VAL A 333 24.77 -6.81 23.85
CA VAL A 333 25.56 -5.63 24.22
C VAL A 333 25.17 -5.13 25.62
N ASN A 334 23.87 -5.09 25.91
CA ASN A 334 23.37 -4.67 27.22
C ASN A 334 23.71 -5.67 28.34
N SER A 335 23.86 -6.97 28.04
CA SER A 335 24.25 -7.99 29.03
C SER A 335 25.77 -8.10 29.24
N SER A 336 26.57 -7.88 28.20
CA SER A 336 28.04 -7.90 28.29
C SER A 336 28.63 -6.61 28.90
N ASN A 337 28.06 -5.44 28.58
CA ASN A 337 28.45 -4.13 29.13
C ASN A 337 29.96 -3.82 29.07
N THR A 338 30.67 -4.24 28.02
CA THR A 338 32.10 -3.98 27.83
C THR A 338 32.36 -2.90 26.76
N PRO A 339 33.51 -2.18 26.80
CA PRO A 339 33.88 -1.24 25.74
C PRO A 339 34.02 -1.90 24.36
N THR A 340 34.46 -3.16 24.33
CA THR A 340 34.59 -3.97 23.11
C THR A 340 33.23 -4.39 22.55
N SER A 341 32.26 -4.78 23.39
CA SER A 341 30.91 -5.11 22.91
C SER A 341 30.14 -3.87 22.42
N PHE A 342 30.37 -2.70 23.02
CA PHE A 342 29.88 -1.43 22.46
C PHE A 342 30.52 -1.11 21.09
N THR A 343 31.83 -1.35 20.94
CA THR A 343 32.53 -1.12 19.67
C THR A 343 32.00 -2.06 18.58
N PHE A 344 31.79 -3.34 18.91
CA PHE A 344 31.11 -4.32 18.06
C PHE A 344 29.71 -3.84 17.66
N PHE A 345 28.87 -3.40 18.61
CA PHE A 345 27.54 -2.86 18.32
C PHE A 345 27.58 -1.70 17.33
N SER A 346 28.57 -0.82 17.50
CA SER A 346 28.80 0.33 16.63
C SER A 346 29.12 -0.06 15.19
N TYR A 347 30.00 -1.05 14.97
CA TYR A 347 30.27 -1.55 13.62
C TYR A 347 29.10 -2.35 13.07
N PHE A 348 28.48 -3.21 13.88
CA PHE A 348 27.29 -3.96 13.50
C PHE A 348 26.19 -3.01 13.03
N ALA A 349 25.91 -1.94 13.78
CA ALA A 349 24.96 -0.91 13.39
C ALA A 349 25.33 -0.19 12.08
N LEU A 350 26.62 -0.09 11.70
CA LEU A 350 27.09 0.48 10.43
C LEU A 350 27.02 -0.48 9.23
N PHE A 351 27.23 -1.78 9.43
CA PHE A 351 27.21 -2.80 8.36
C PHE A 351 25.84 -3.49 8.19
N LEU A 352 24.97 -3.46 9.20
CA LEU A 352 23.65 -4.12 9.19
C LEU A 352 22.66 -3.58 8.13
N GLY A 353 22.74 -2.31 7.78
CA GLY A 353 21.74 -1.65 6.91
C GLY A 353 21.77 -2.10 5.47
N PRO A 354 22.94 -2.25 4.83
CA PRO A 354 23.06 -2.97 3.56
C PRO A 354 22.34 -4.32 3.61
N TYR A 355 22.58 -5.15 4.61
CA TYR A 355 21.88 -6.44 4.77
C TYR A 355 20.35 -6.28 4.85
N ILE A 356 19.84 -5.40 5.74
CA ILE A 356 18.40 -5.14 5.86
C ILE A 356 17.82 -4.65 4.51
N LEU A 357 18.48 -3.71 3.85
CA LEU A 357 18.04 -3.18 2.57
C LEU A 357 18.01 -4.26 1.48
N TRP A 358 19.06 -5.08 1.38
CA TRP A 358 19.13 -6.20 0.44
C TRP A 358 18.00 -7.22 0.68
N MET A 359 17.72 -7.59 1.94
CA MET A 359 16.59 -8.45 2.26
C MET A 359 15.27 -7.86 1.77
N PHE A 360 14.99 -6.59 2.08
CA PHE A 360 13.76 -5.90 1.65
C PHE A 360 13.62 -5.87 0.13
N ILE A 361 14.68 -5.52 -0.60
CA ILE A 361 14.67 -5.47 -2.07
C ILE A 361 14.38 -6.85 -2.66
N ILE A 362 15.05 -7.88 -2.14
CA ILE A 362 14.91 -9.25 -2.65
C ILE A 362 13.52 -9.82 -2.34
N ASP A 363 13.08 -9.80 -1.07
CA ASP A 363 11.81 -10.43 -0.64
C ASP A 363 10.57 -9.67 -1.14
N SER A 364 10.64 -8.33 -1.30
CA SER A 364 9.51 -7.54 -1.77
C SER A 364 9.42 -7.47 -3.29
N PHE A 365 10.56 -7.46 -4.01
CA PHE A 365 10.59 -7.02 -5.41
C PHE A 365 11.34 -7.93 -6.39
N ALA A 366 12.16 -8.90 -5.97
CA ALA A 366 12.94 -9.71 -6.94
C ALA A 366 12.05 -10.40 -7.99
N LEU A 367 10.96 -11.06 -7.57
CA LEU A 367 10.03 -11.74 -8.49
C LEU A 367 9.32 -10.76 -9.44
N ILE A 368 8.97 -9.56 -8.95
CA ILE A 368 8.34 -8.50 -9.76
C ILE A 368 9.34 -7.99 -10.81
N ILE A 369 10.58 -7.73 -10.40
CA ILE A 369 11.65 -7.29 -11.31
C ILE A 369 11.88 -8.35 -12.38
N ILE A 370 11.96 -9.63 -12.02
CA ILE A 370 12.15 -10.73 -12.98
C ILE A 370 10.99 -10.80 -13.98
N ARG A 371 9.73 -10.87 -13.53
CA ARG A 371 8.53 -10.96 -14.42
C ARG A 371 8.37 -9.74 -15.33
N VAL A 372 8.51 -8.54 -14.78
CA VAL A 372 8.37 -7.29 -15.55
C VAL A 372 9.51 -7.17 -16.56
N THR A 373 10.76 -7.45 -16.16
CA THR A 373 11.93 -7.32 -17.04
C THR A 373 11.94 -8.40 -18.13
N SER A 374 11.55 -9.65 -17.81
CA SER A 374 11.43 -10.72 -18.81
C SER A 374 10.39 -10.38 -19.87
N ARG A 375 9.22 -9.86 -19.45
CA ARG A 375 8.14 -9.48 -20.37
C ARG A 375 8.52 -8.29 -21.24
N HIS A 376 9.09 -7.23 -20.67
CA HIS A 376 9.29 -5.95 -21.37
C HIS A 376 10.62 -5.83 -22.11
N LEU A 377 11.74 -6.36 -21.57
CA LEU A 377 13.04 -6.30 -22.24
C LEU A 377 13.32 -7.54 -23.09
N PHE A 378 13.02 -8.74 -22.56
CA PHE A 378 13.36 -9.99 -23.23
C PHE A 378 12.21 -10.61 -24.04
N ARG A 379 11.00 -10.02 -24.00
CA ARG A 379 9.76 -10.54 -24.61
C ARG A 379 9.44 -11.99 -24.21
N ARG A 380 9.89 -12.42 -23.02
CA ARG A 380 9.68 -13.76 -22.47
C ARG A 380 8.62 -13.76 -21.38
N ARG A 381 7.80 -14.80 -21.40
CA ARG A 381 6.77 -15.12 -20.42
C ARG A 381 7.39 -15.97 -19.32
N VAL A 382 7.71 -15.36 -18.19
CA VAL A 382 8.41 -16.01 -17.06
C VAL A 382 7.66 -15.64 -15.79
N LEU A 383 7.42 -16.63 -14.91
CA LEU A 383 6.56 -16.51 -13.74
C LEU A 383 5.11 -16.10 -14.10
N GLU A 384 4.55 -16.53 -15.24
CA GLU A 384 3.14 -16.26 -15.56
C GLU A 384 2.19 -16.98 -14.59
N ASP A 385 2.54 -18.21 -14.19
CA ASP A 385 1.75 -19.10 -13.32
C ASP A 385 1.68 -18.65 -11.85
N ILE A 386 2.44 -17.63 -11.47
CA ILE A 386 2.47 -17.06 -10.11
C ILE A 386 1.71 -15.73 -10.10
N ASP A 387 0.69 -15.59 -9.24
CA ASP A 387 0.02 -14.30 -9.03
C ASP A 387 0.97 -13.35 -8.28
N LEU A 388 1.41 -12.27 -8.96
CA LEU A 388 2.18 -11.17 -8.36
C LEU A 388 1.36 -9.88 -8.19
N GLU A 389 0.09 -9.89 -8.60
CA GLU A 389 -0.83 -8.75 -8.57
C GLU A 389 -1.70 -8.81 -7.31
N GLY A 390 -2.26 -9.99 -7.01
CA GLY A 390 -3.11 -10.23 -5.86
C GLY A 390 -4.58 -9.90 -6.08
N GLU A 391 -5.44 -10.63 -5.39
CA GLU A 391 -6.89 -10.54 -5.57
C GLU A 391 -7.45 -9.15 -5.24
N TYR A 392 -6.96 -8.49 -4.17
CA TYR A 392 -7.41 -7.14 -3.80
C TYR A 392 -7.14 -6.12 -4.90
N TYR A 393 -5.95 -6.18 -5.53
CA TYR A 393 -5.62 -5.28 -6.62
C TYR A 393 -6.49 -5.57 -7.85
N ARG A 394 -6.67 -6.85 -8.21
CA ARG A 394 -7.56 -7.24 -9.31
C ARG A 394 -9.00 -6.77 -9.09
N ARG A 395 -9.56 -6.92 -7.87
CA ARG A 395 -10.88 -6.37 -7.50
C ARG A 395 -10.93 -4.85 -7.65
N MET A 396 -9.94 -4.14 -7.11
CA MET A 396 -9.85 -2.67 -7.20
C MET A 396 -9.62 -2.15 -8.62
N GLU A 397 -8.92 -2.89 -9.50
CA GLU A 397 -8.79 -2.56 -10.92
C GLU A 397 -10.06 -2.94 -11.70
N CYS A 398 -10.78 -4.01 -11.34
CA CYS A 398 -12.11 -4.33 -11.88
C CYS A 398 -13.17 -3.25 -11.55
N LEU A 399 -13.05 -2.61 -10.39
CA LEU A 399 -13.83 -1.42 -10.02
C LEU A 399 -13.41 -0.16 -10.81
N GLY A 400 -12.27 -0.20 -11.52
CA GLY A 400 -11.74 0.88 -12.36
C GLY A 400 -11.74 0.61 -13.87
N THR A 401 -11.84 -0.64 -14.32
CA THR A 401 -12.17 -1.02 -15.70
C THR A 401 -13.67 -0.89 -15.86
N ASN A 402 -14.08 0.33 -16.12
CA ASN A 402 -15.40 0.82 -15.79
C ASN A 402 -16.53 0.25 -16.67
N ILE A 403 -17.11 -0.90 -16.31
CA ILE A 403 -18.50 -1.22 -16.67
C ILE A 403 -19.39 -0.02 -16.28
N LEU A 404 -19.14 0.59 -15.12
CA LEU A 404 -19.75 1.84 -14.63
C LEU A 404 -19.53 3.11 -15.50
N GLN A 405 -18.64 3.10 -16.49
CA GLN A 405 -18.53 4.16 -17.52
C GLN A 405 -19.12 3.68 -18.85
N MET A 406 -18.96 2.40 -19.19
CA MET A 406 -19.58 1.83 -20.38
C MET A 406 -21.12 1.88 -20.30
N VAL A 407 -21.68 1.73 -19.09
CA VAL A 407 -23.10 1.96 -18.75
C VAL A 407 -23.52 3.44 -18.79
N LYS A 408 -22.57 4.39 -18.80
CA LYS A 408 -22.89 5.84 -18.92
C LYS A 408 -23.02 6.30 -20.36
N ASP A 409 -22.42 5.60 -21.32
CA ASP A 409 -22.62 5.84 -22.74
C ASP A 409 -23.89 5.10 -23.18
N PRO A 410 -24.97 5.81 -23.62
CA PRO A 410 -26.23 5.16 -23.98
C PRO A 410 -26.10 4.22 -25.20
N GLY A 411 -25.21 4.55 -26.14
CA GLY A 411 -24.96 3.73 -27.32
C GLY A 411 -24.26 2.43 -26.95
N LEU A 412 -23.18 2.53 -26.16
CA LEU A 412 -22.47 1.35 -25.67
C LEU A 412 -23.33 0.51 -24.71
N PHE A 413 -24.08 1.14 -23.80
CA PHE A 413 -25.00 0.46 -22.89
C PHE A 413 -26.08 -0.35 -23.64
N SER A 414 -26.69 0.21 -24.69
CA SER A 414 -27.66 -0.52 -25.52
C SER A 414 -27.06 -1.76 -26.17
N LEU A 415 -25.80 -1.68 -26.60
CA LEU A 415 -25.04 -2.77 -27.22
C LEU A 415 -24.58 -3.82 -26.18
N MET A 416 -24.29 -3.39 -24.94
CA MET A 416 -24.04 -4.26 -23.79
C MET A 416 -25.28 -5.06 -23.41
N LEU A 417 -26.42 -4.37 -23.20
CA LEU A 417 -27.69 -4.98 -22.81
C LEU A 417 -28.20 -5.95 -23.89
N ALA A 418 -28.12 -5.57 -25.17
CA ALA A 418 -28.45 -6.46 -26.28
C ALA A 418 -27.52 -7.68 -26.41
N HIS A 419 -26.31 -7.64 -25.85
CA HIS A 419 -25.43 -8.81 -25.78
C HIS A 419 -25.74 -9.69 -24.56
N ALA A 420 -25.94 -9.09 -23.38
CA ALA A 420 -26.33 -9.78 -22.15
C ALA A 420 -27.65 -10.56 -22.32
N ASN A 421 -28.64 -9.95 -22.98
CA ASN A 421 -29.93 -10.59 -23.30
C ASN A 421 -29.84 -11.64 -24.41
N SER A 422 -28.68 -11.78 -25.08
CA SER A 422 -28.46 -12.77 -26.14
C SER A 422 -27.67 -14.00 -25.70
N MET A 423 -27.21 -14.05 -24.45
CA MET A 423 -26.56 -15.22 -23.86
C MET A 423 -27.58 -16.13 -23.16
N GLU A 424 -27.29 -17.43 -23.11
CA GLU A 424 -28.07 -18.41 -22.34
C GLU A 424 -28.13 -18.06 -20.85
N HIS A 425 -27.06 -17.46 -20.33
CA HIS A 425 -27.02 -16.83 -19.01
C HIS A 425 -27.49 -15.38 -19.15
N LEU A 426 -28.80 -15.20 -19.16
CA LEU A 426 -29.46 -13.90 -19.08
C LEU A 426 -28.87 -13.13 -17.89
N CYS A 427 -28.19 -12.03 -18.19
CA CYS A 427 -27.50 -11.17 -17.22
C CYS A 427 -27.79 -9.68 -17.42
N GLY A 428 -28.93 -9.39 -18.07
CA GLY A 428 -29.37 -8.02 -18.39
C GLY A 428 -29.80 -7.25 -17.15
N GLU A 429 -30.44 -7.92 -16.18
CA GLU A 429 -30.84 -7.39 -14.89
C GLU A 429 -29.66 -6.80 -14.11
N ASN A 430 -28.50 -7.46 -14.11
CA ASN A 430 -27.26 -6.93 -13.54
C ASN A 430 -26.82 -5.61 -14.21
N LEU A 431 -26.98 -5.47 -15.54
CA LEU A 431 -26.64 -4.22 -16.25
C LEU A 431 -27.68 -3.11 -16.00
N MET A 432 -28.96 -3.44 -16.01
CA MET A 432 -30.06 -2.50 -15.72
C MET A 432 -29.96 -1.96 -14.28
N PHE A 433 -29.63 -2.81 -13.31
CA PHE A 433 -29.35 -2.41 -11.92
C PHE A 433 -28.20 -1.39 -11.82
N LEU A 434 -27.09 -1.60 -12.53
CA LEU A 434 -25.97 -0.65 -12.55
C LEU A 434 -26.37 0.69 -13.18
N GLU A 435 -27.20 0.68 -14.21
CA GLU A 435 -27.75 1.89 -14.84
C GLU A 435 -28.71 2.62 -13.89
N ALA A 436 -29.59 1.90 -13.21
CA ALA A 436 -30.57 2.44 -12.28
C ALA A 436 -29.90 3.13 -11.08
N ILE A 437 -28.89 2.51 -10.46
CA ILE A 437 -28.09 3.18 -9.41
C ILE A 437 -27.38 4.44 -9.95
N ASN A 438 -26.92 4.40 -11.20
CA ASN A 438 -26.30 5.57 -11.83
C ASN A 438 -27.33 6.70 -12.11
N LYS A 439 -28.60 6.36 -12.39
CA LYS A 439 -29.73 7.32 -12.45
C LYS A 439 -30.00 7.91 -11.06
N CYS A 440 -30.19 7.08 -10.03
CA CYS A 440 -30.41 7.55 -8.65
C CYS A 440 -29.34 8.55 -8.18
N LYS A 441 -28.05 8.30 -8.50
CA LYS A 441 -26.94 9.23 -8.16
C LYS A 441 -26.97 10.54 -8.95
N GLN A 442 -27.47 10.54 -10.19
CA GLN A 442 -27.65 11.77 -10.96
C GLN A 442 -28.87 12.57 -10.48
N THR A 443 -29.92 11.87 -10.03
CA THR A 443 -31.08 12.48 -9.37
C THR A 443 -30.69 13.05 -8.01
N GLU A 444 -29.87 12.34 -7.21
CA GLU A 444 -29.41 12.77 -5.89
C GLU A 444 -28.75 14.15 -5.92
N ALA A 445 -27.90 14.39 -6.93
CA ALA A 445 -27.22 15.67 -7.13
C ALA A 445 -28.17 16.85 -7.47
N LYS A 446 -29.45 16.58 -7.76
CA LYS A 446 -30.49 17.56 -8.11
C LYS A 446 -31.62 17.63 -7.09
N ASN A 447 -32.05 16.48 -6.56
CA ASN A 447 -33.17 16.29 -5.67
C ASN A 447 -33.03 14.96 -4.89
N SER A 448 -32.57 15.05 -3.64
CA SER A 448 -32.37 13.88 -2.77
C SER A 448 -33.66 13.13 -2.44
N ALA A 449 -34.81 13.80 -2.39
CA ALA A 449 -36.10 13.16 -2.09
C ALA A 449 -36.58 12.28 -3.25
N GLN A 450 -36.43 12.76 -4.49
CA GLN A 450 -36.72 11.96 -5.68
C GLN A 450 -35.75 10.79 -5.82
N ALA A 451 -34.45 11.01 -5.60
CA ALA A 451 -33.44 9.95 -5.62
C ALA A 451 -33.71 8.83 -4.61
N ARG A 452 -34.30 9.18 -3.45
CA ARG A 452 -34.74 8.22 -2.44
C ARG A 452 -35.94 7.39 -2.88
N HIS A 453 -36.90 7.99 -3.58
CA HIS A 453 -38.01 7.23 -4.16
C HIS A 453 -37.52 6.28 -5.26
N GLU A 454 -36.68 6.77 -6.18
CA GLU A 454 -36.04 5.95 -7.21
C GLU A 454 -35.21 4.80 -6.61
N TRP A 455 -34.51 5.03 -5.50
CA TRP A 455 -33.77 3.99 -4.78
C TRP A 455 -34.68 2.89 -4.21
N LEU A 456 -35.83 3.25 -3.64
CA LEU A 456 -36.80 2.25 -3.14
C LEU A 456 -37.32 1.37 -4.29
N THR A 457 -37.63 1.96 -5.45
CA THR A 457 -37.97 1.21 -6.66
C THR A 457 -36.84 0.27 -7.09
N VAL A 458 -35.58 0.71 -7.02
CA VAL A 458 -34.42 -0.16 -7.32
C VAL A 458 -34.28 -1.32 -6.33
N VAL A 459 -34.59 -1.11 -5.05
CA VAL A 459 -34.59 -2.19 -4.05
C VAL A 459 -35.69 -3.20 -4.33
N GLU A 460 -36.92 -2.74 -4.58
CA GLU A 460 -38.06 -3.60 -4.92
C GLU A 460 -37.83 -4.38 -6.22
N GLU A 461 -37.31 -3.72 -7.26
CA GLU A 461 -37.13 -4.33 -8.58
C GLU A 461 -35.88 -5.23 -8.70
N TYR A 462 -34.80 -4.99 -7.95
CA TYR A 462 -33.54 -5.74 -8.15
C TYR A 462 -33.01 -6.48 -6.92
N ILE A 463 -33.42 -6.13 -5.69
CA ILE A 463 -32.78 -6.65 -4.46
C ILE A 463 -33.64 -7.67 -3.71
N VAL A 464 -34.97 -7.58 -3.79
CA VAL A 464 -35.91 -8.49 -3.10
C VAL A 464 -35.86 -9.91 -3.71
N ILE A 465 -35.92 -10.93 -2.84
CA ILE A 465 -35.74 -12.38 -3.15
C ILE A 465 -36.90 -13.00 -3.95
N GLU A 466 -37.80 -12.16 -4.48
CA GLU A 466 -38.99 -12.55 -5.22
C GLU A 466 -39.15 -11.70 -6.49
N SER A 467 -38.18 -10.85 -6.81
CA SER A 467 -38.24 -10.02 -8.01
C SER A 467 -37.88 -10.80 -9.28
N VAL A 468 -38.59 -10.50 -10.37
CA VAL A 468 -38.30 -11.00 -11.72
C VAL A 468 -36.89 -10.57 -12.20
N ASN A 469 -36.39 -9.42 -11.72
CA ASN A 469 -35.08 -8.86 -12.08
C ASN A 469 -34.06 -8.98 -10.91
N GLU A 470 -34.22 -9.96 -10.01
CA GLU A 470 -33.33 -10.16 -8.86
C GLU A 470 -31.84 -10.27 -9.28
N VAL A 471 -31.00 -9.35 -8.79
CA VAL A 471 -29.55 -9.45 -9.00
C VAL A 471 -28.90 -10.42 -8.03
N ASN A 472 -27.98 -11.23 -8.55
CA ASN A 472 -27.21 -12.21 -7.77
C ASN A 472 -26.27 -11.49 -6.79
N LEU A 473 -26.68 -11.49 -5.52
CA LEU A 473 -25.98 -10.88 -4.39
C LEU A 473 -25.86 -11.90 -3.25
N VAL A 474 -24.68 -11.97 -2.63
CA VAL A 474 -24.45 -12.70 -1.39
C VAL A 474 -25.43 -12.19 -0.33
N SER A 475 -26.08 -13.11 0.39
CA SER A 475 -27.17 -12.82 1.34
C SER A 475 -26.78 -11.75 2.37
N ARG A 476 -25.51 -11.69 2.77
CA ARG A 476 -25.00 -10.65 3.68
C ARG A 476 -25.07 -9.23 3.09
N THR A 477 -24.77 -9.06 1.81
CA THR A 477 -24.87 -7.77 1.12
C THR A 477 -26.33 -7.42 0.92
N ARG A 478 -27.15 -8.37 0.45
CA ARG A 478 -28.60 -8.20 0.29
C ARG A 478 -29.29 -7.78 1.57
N ASN A 479 -29.06 -8.48 2.68
CA ASN A 479 -29.70 -8.18 3.97
C ASN A 479 -29.36 -6.77 4.47
N LYS A 480 -28.11 -6.32 4.30
CA LYS A 480 -27.70 -4.94 4.62
C LYS A 480 -28.38 -3.89 3.76
N VAL A 481 -28.59 -4.19 2.47
CA VAL A 481 -29.30 -3.28 1.56
C VAL A 481 -30.76 -3.15 1.99
N LEU A 482 -31.42 -4.26 2.32
CA LEU A 482 -32.81 -4.27 2.81
C LEU A 482 -32.94 -3.58 4.19
N GLU A 483 -32.03 -3.87 5.12
CA GLU A 483 -31.97 -3.26 6.47
C GLU A 483 -31.87 -1.73 6.41
N HIS A 484 -31.04 -1.20 5.49
CA HIS A 484 -30.85 0.24 5.34
C HIS A 484 -31.74 0.89 4.26
N ALA A 485 -32.55 0.13 3.50
CA ALA A 485 -33.33 0.67 2.38
C ALA A 485 -34.29 1.78 2.81
N HIS A 486 -34.91 1.61 3.99
CA HIS A 486 -35.92 2.51 4.54
C HIS A 486 -35.37 3.53 5.55
N ASP A 487 -34.05 3.56 5.80
CA ASP A 487 -33.43 4.42 6.81
C ASP A 487 -33.69 5.92 6.52
N GLU A 488 -34.57 6.55 7.31
CA GLU A 488 -35.01 7.94 7.13
C GLU A 488 -33.99 8.97 7.61
N ILE A 489 -33.12 8.57 8.54
CA ILE A 489 -32.31 9.50 9.33
C ILE A 489 -30.95 9.75 8.65
N ALA A 490 -30.45 8.77 7.90
CA ALA A 490 -29.09 8.82 7.34
C ALA A 490 -29.03 8.28 5.90
N TRP A 491 -29.29 9.14 4.92
CA TRP A 491 -29.05 8.86 3.48
C TRP A 491 -27.61 8.40 3.17
N THR A 492 -26.65 8.70 4.05
CA THR A 492 -25.28 8.14 4.01
C THR A 492 -25.23 6.62 4.16
N ASN A 493 -26.12 6.01 4.94
CA ASN A 493 -26.22 4.55 5.13
C ASN A 493 -26.81 3.89 3.88
N VAL A 494 -27.86 4.49 3.31
CA VAL A 494 -28.45 4.08 2.02
C VAL A 494 -27.38 4.09 0.91
N ASN A 495 -26.66 5.21 0.76
CA ASN A 495 -25.59 5.38 -0.22
C ASN A 495 -24.45 4.36 -0.03
N TRP A 496 -24.17 3.98 1.21
CA TRP A 496 -23.17 2.98 1.54
C TRP A 496 -23.60 1.58 1.10
N ALA A 497 -24.83 1.17 1.45
CA ALA A 497 -25.36 -0.15 1.09
C ALA A 497 -25.56 -0.28 -0.43
N ALA A 498 -26.08 0.76 -1.08
CA ALA A 498 -26.20 0.85 -2.55
C ALA A 498 -24.83 0.67 -3.25
N ARG A 499 -23.76 1.27 -2.71
CA ARG A 499 -22.40 1.07 -3.23
C ARG A 499 -21.90 -0.35 -3.04
N ALA A 500 -22.19 -1.00 -1.90
CA ALA A 500 -21.77 -2.38 -1.67
C ALA A 500 -22.38 -3.33 -2.72
N ALA A 501 -23.69 -3.26 -2.95
CA ALA A 501 -24.36 -4.03 -4.01
C ALA A 501 -23.87 -3.65 -5.41
N GLN A 502 -23.66 -2.36 -5.70
CA GLN A 502 -23.10 -1.91 -6.98
C GLN A 502 -21.70 -2.51 -7.25
N MET A 503 -20.84 -2.55 -6.24
CA MET A 503 -19.49 -3.11 -6.37
C MET A 503 -19.54 -4.62 -6.62
N GLU A 504 -20.46 -5.34 -5.96
CA GLU A 504 -20.62 -6.78 -6.10
C GLU A 504 -21.14 -7.16 -7.49
N VAL A 505 -22.21 -6.51 -7.97
CA VAL A 505 -22.72 -6.72 -9.35
C VAL A 505 -21.69 -6.32 -10.40
N ASN A 506 -20.99 -5.19 -10.23
CA ASN A 506 -19.90 -4.79 -11.12
C ASN A 506 -18.77 -5.82 -11.14
N TYR A 507 -18.39 -6.38 -10.00
CA TYR A 507 -17.38 -7.44 -9.91
C TYR A 507 -17.83 -8.70 -10.64
N ASN A 508 -19.06 -9.17 -10.38
CA ASN A 508 -19.65 -10.34 -11.04
C ASN A 508 -19.62 -10.19 -12.56
N LEU A 509 -20.18 -9.10 -13.10
CA LEU A 509 -20.16 -8.80 -14.53
C LEU A 509 -18.74 -8.67 -15.10
N THR A 510 -17.79 -8.11 -14.35
CA THR A 510 -16.39 -7.95 -14.81
C THR A 510 -15.66 -9.28 -14.91
N GLN A 511 -15.96 -10.23 -14.03
CA GLN A 511 -15.33 -11.56 -14.03
C GLN A 511 -15.98 -12.52 -15.04
N SER A 512 -17.32 -12.61 -15.06
CA SER A 512 -18.03 -13.63 -15.86
C SER A 512 -18.33 -13.20 -17.30
N TRP A 513 -18.83 -11.98 -17.49
CA TRP A 513 -19.48 -11.55 -18.73
C TRP A 513 -18.61 -10.61 -19.59
N LEU A 514 -17.96 -9.62 -18.96
CA LEU A 514 -17.18 -8.60 -19.66
C LEU A 514 -16.09 -9.18 -20.60
N PRO A 515 -15.34 -10.25 -20.24
CA PRO A 515 -14.34 -10.82 -21.15
C PRO A 515 -14.93 -11.42 -22.43
N ALA A 516 -16.18 -11.87 -22.40
CA ALA A 516 -16.92 -12.35 -23.56
C ALA A 516 -17.49 -11.18 -24.37
N PHE A 517 -18.10 -10.20 -23.70
CA PHE A 517 -18.59 -8.97 -24.33
C PHE A 517 -17.50 -8.24 -25.13
N LEU A 518 -16.32 -8.05 -24.53
CA LEU A 518 -15.19 -7.38 -25.18
C LEU A 518 -14.64 -8.17 -26.38
N LYS A 519 -14.94 -9.47 -26.52
CA LYS A 519 -14.60 -10.29 -27.69
C LYS A 519 -15.73 -10.35 -28.72
N SER A 520 -16.92 -9.83 -28.41
CA SER A 520 -18.07 -9.90 -29.33
C SER A 520 -17.84 -9.08 -30.60
N GLU A 521 -18.29 -9.61 -31.73
CA GLU A 521 -18.17 -8.96 -33.04
C GLU A 521 -18.85 -7.58 -33.06
N LYS A 522 -19.99 -7.45 -32.37
CA LYS A 522 -20.73 -6.19 -32.22
C LYS A 522 -19.88 -5.12 -31.51
N TYR A 523 -19.21 -5.48 -30.41
CA TYR A 523 -18.33 -4.55 -29.69
C TYR A 523 -17.09 -4.18 -30.50
N GLN A 524 -16.46 -5.14 -31.19
CA GLN A 524 -15.29 -4.85 -32.05
C GLN A 524 -15.66 -3.90 -33.20
N LYS A 525 -16.78 -4.13 -33.89
CA LYS A 525 -17.30 -3.21 -34.93
C LYS A 525 -17.60 -1.81 -34.38
N TYR A 526 -18.22 -1.71 -33.19
CA TYR A 526 -18.45 -0.42 -32.52
C TYR A 526 -17.13 0.30 -32.23
N ARG A 527 -16.12 -0.41 -31.70
CA ARG A 527 -14.79 0.12 -31.40
C ARG A 527 -14.04 0.58 -32.65
N GLU A 528 -14.10 -0.18 -33.74
CA GLU A 528 -13.50 0.19 -35.02
C GLU A 528 -14.14 1.46 -35.61
N ASN A 529 -15.46 1.62 -35.47
CA ASN A 529 -16.17 2.80 -35.94
C ASN A 529 -15.79 4.03 -35.11
N GLN A 530 -15.71 3.90 -33.78
CA GLN A 530 -15.20 4.97 -32.90
C GLN A 530 -13.75 5.37 -33.24
N LEU A 531 -12.87 4.40 -33.53
CA LEU A 531 -11.51 4.69 -33.98
C LEU A 531 -11.48 5.49 -35.30
N LYS A 532 -12.27 5.08 -36.30
CA LYS A 532 -12.39 5.78 -37.59
C LYS A 532 -12.96 7.19 -37.42
N GLU A 533 -13.92 7.38 -36.51
CA GLU A 533 -14.49 8.69 -36.19
C GLU A 533 -13.44 9.62 -35.57
N VAL A 534 -12.69 9.16 -34.57
CA VAL A 534 -11.58 9.90 -33.96
C VAL A 534 -10.47 10.21 -34.98
N GLU A 535 -10.09 9.27 -35.84
CA GLU A 535 -9.13 9.50 -36.92
C GLU A 535 -9.64 10.54 -37.93
N SER A 536 -10.93 10.53 -38.27
CA SER A 536 -11.54 11.51 -39.17
C SER A 536 -11.54 12.92 -38.57
N LEU A 537 -11.86 13.06 -37.29
CA LEU A 537 -11.80 14.29 -36.51
C LEU A 537 -10.36 14.83 -36.43
N HIS A 538 -9.40 13.96 -36.13
CA HIS A 538 -7.98 14.34 -36.10
C HIS A 538 -7.49 14.83 -37.47
N ASN A 539 -7.86 14.15 -38.56
CA ASN A 539 -7.55 14.57 -39.92
C ASN A 539 -8.26 15.89 -40.31
N GLN A 540 -9.48 16.13 -39.82
CA GLN A 540 -10.19 17.39 -40.04
C GLN A 540 -9.50 18.56 -39.30
N ILE A 541 -9.12 18.37 -38.04
CA ILE A 541 -8.37 19.35 -37.24
C ILE A 541 -7.01 19.65 -37.89
N LYS A 542 -6.32 18.63 -38.41
CA LYS A 542 -5.05 18.79 -39.13
C LYS A 542 -5.20 19.59 -40.42
N ARG A 543 -6.32 19.44 -41.13
CA ARG A 543 -6.64 20.20 -42.36
C ARG A 543 -7.09 21.63 -42.09
N THR A 544 -7.84 21.89 -41.03
CA THR A 544 -8.23 23.27 -40.67
C THR A 544 -7.04 24.07 -40.15
N SER A 545 -6.17 23.46 -39.35
CA SER A 545 -4.92 24.07 -38.89
C SER A 545 -3.89 24.31 -40.01
N SER A 546 -3.84 23.47 -41.04
CA SER A 546 -3.00 23.74 -42.22
C SER A 546 -3.56 24.87 -43.10
N ASN A 547 -4.88 25.01 -43.21
CA ASN A 547 -5.50 26.05 -44.05
C ASN A 547 -5.54 27.43 -43.38
N SER A 548 -5.54 27.51 -42.04
CA SER A 548 -5.43 28.79 -41.31
C SER A 548 -4.05 29.46 -41.42
N GLY A 549 -3.03 28.78 -41.97
CA GLY A 549 -1.70 29.34 -42.22
C GLY A 549 -1.54 30.06 -43.56
N SER A 550 -2.59 30.17 -44.38
CA SER A 550 -2.51 30.57 -45.79
C SER A 550 -3.13 31.94 -46.12
N SER A 551 -3.23 32.87 -45.15
CA SER A 551 -3.75 34.23 -45.42
C SER A 551 -2.98 35.35 -44.70
N THR A 552 -1.66 35.37 -44.86
CA THR A 552 -0.84 36.57 -44.64
C THR A 552 0.14 36.73 -45.81
N ASN A 553 -0.30 37.43 -46.86
CA ASN A 553 0.62 38.12 -47.77
C ASN A 553 1.22 39.34 -47.05
N ASP A 554 2.39 39.77 -47.54
CA ASP A 554 3.12 40.99 -47.16
C ASP A 554 3.47 41.14 -45.67
N SER A 555 4.65 40.73 -45.24
CA SER A 555 5.89 41.44 -45.59
C SER A 555 7.12 40.63 -45.17
N GLY A 556 8.20 40.70 -45.95
CA GLY A 556 9.36 39.82 -45.76
C GLY A 556 10.31 40.29 -44.65
N TYR A 557 10.94 39.34 -43.94
CA TYR A 557 12.33 39.47 -43.51
C TYR A 557 13.03 38.11 -43.31
N SER A 558 14.25 38.04 -43.84
CA SER A 558 15.30 37.02 -43.74
C SER A 558 15.17 35.80 -42.81
N ARG A 559 15.06 34.62 -43.41
CA ARG A 559 15.98 33.47 -43.27
C ARG A 559 16.78 33.33 -41.94
N ARG A 560 16.43 32.32 -41.14
CA ARG A 560 17.44 31.51 -40.42
C ARG A 560 16.96 30.08 -40.18
N GLU A 561 17.69 29.12 -40.74
CA GLU A 561 17.54 27.70 -40.43
C GLU A 561 18.15 27.41 -39.05
N ASN A 562 17.50 26.57 -38.26
CA ASN A 562 18.18 25.52 -37.48
C ASN A 562 17.19 24.49 -36.92
N THR A 563 17.20 23.34 -37.57
CA THR A 563 16.99 21.96 -37.10
C THR A 563 16.21 21.74 -35.80
N GLN A 564 14.99 21.27 -36.00
CA GLN A 564 14.10 20.60 -35.07
C GLN A 564 14.54 19.14 -34.84
N GLU A 565 14.64 18.65 -33.59
CA GLU A 565 14.37 17.24 -33.27
C GLU A 565 14.15 16.96 -31.77
N SER A 566 13.36 15.90 -31.49
CA SER A 566 13.06 15.32 -30.15
C SER A 566 12.26 16.18 -29.14
N GLY A 567 10.92 16.06 -29.17
CA GLY A 567 10.06 16.70 -28.17
C GLY A 567 8.56 16.36 -28.27
N LEU A 568 8.19 15.12 -28.63
CA LEU A 568 6.79 14.78 -28.96
C LEU A 568 6.39 13.33 -28.59
N VAL A 569 6.57 12.95 -27.32
CA VAL A 569 5.93 11.77 -26.71
C VAL A 569 5.55 12.09 -25.26
N ASN A 570 4.26 12.33 -24.98
CA ASN A 570 3.54 12.12 -23.70
C ASN A 570 2.29 13.03 -23.47
N ILE A 571 1.95 13.98 -24.36
CA ILE A 571 0.77 14.86 -24.15
C ILE A 571 -0.56 14.18 -24.58
N GLN A 572 -0.49 13.09 -25.35
CA GLN A 572 -1.61 12.63 -26.16
C GLN A 572 -2.76 11.91 -25.41
N ASP A 573 -2.55 11.41 -24.18
CA ASP A 573 -3.59 10.66 -23.45
C ASP A 573 -4.47 11.53 -22.52
N ASP A 574 -3.88 12.58 -21.90
CA ASP A 574 -4.61 13.44 -20.95
C ASP A 574 -5.54 14.45 -21.65
N GLU A 575 -5.23 14.86 -22.88
CA GLU A 575 -6.04 15.85 -23.61
C GLU A 575 -7.28 15.23 -24.28
N ILE A 576 -7.17 13.99 -24.80
CA ILE A 576 -8.29 13.25 -25.42
C ILE A 576 -9.41 12.99 -24.40
N THR A 577 -9.05 12.68 -23.15
CA THR A 577 -10.02 12.41 -22.07
C THR A 577 -10.82 13.66 -21.66
N ASN A 578 -10.24 14.86 -21.81
CA ASN A 578 -10.90 16.12 -21.48
C ASN A 578 -11.82 16.63 -22.60
N ILE A 579 -11.55 16.30 -23.87
CA ILE A 579 -12.42 16.68 -25.00
C ILE A 579 -13.71 15.84 -25.01
N ALA A 580 -13.62 14.55 -24.67
CA ALA A 580 -14.77 13.64 -24.63
C ALA A 580 -15.82 13.98 -23.53
N SER A 581 -15.48 14.83 -22.55
CA SER A 581 -16.38 15.23 -21.45
C SER A 581 -16.96 16.65 -21.59
N GLY A 582 -16.68 17.35 -22.71
CA GLY A 582 -16.87 18.79 -22.86
C GLY A 582 -17.87 19.29 -23.91
N SER A 583 -18.95 18.56 -24.24
CA SER A 583 -19.92 19.00 -25.27
C SER A 583 -21.32 19.33 -24.73
N ARG A 584 -21.46 20.55 -24.17
CA ARG A 584 -22.66 21.43 -24.19
C ARG A 584 -22.39 22.65 -23.30
N ARG A 585 -21.85 23.72 -23.88
CA ARG A 585 -21.91 25.07 -23.27
C ARG A 585 -22.79 25.97 -24.11
N GLY A 586 -23.95 26.34 -23.56
CA GLY A 586 -24.70 27.50 -24.03
C GLY A 586 -23.91 28.78 -23.74
N SER A 587 -24.02 29.74 -24.66
CA SER A 587 -23.45 31.09 -24.56
C SER A 587 -24.14 31.93 -23.49
N PHE A 588 -23.40 32.71 -22.72
CA PHE A 588 -23.74 34.09 -22.27
C PHE A 588 -22.48 34.75 -21.61
N PRO A 589 -22.44 36.07 -21.34
CA PRO A 589 -21.32 36.89 -21.81
C PRO A 589 -20.34 37.36 -20.71
N ALA A 590 -19.30 38.08 -21.14
CA ALA A 590 -18.18 38.53 -20.30
C ALA A 590 -18.52 39.70 -19.35
N GLY A 591 -17.87 39.72 -18.18
CA GLY A 591 -17.80 40.83 -17.22
C GLY A 591 -16.85 40.51 -16.05
N PRO A 592 -16.06 41.45 -15.50
CA PRO A 592 -14.82 41.08 -14.79
C PRO A 592 -14.67 41.54 -13.32
N SER A 593 -14.06 40.70 -12.48
CA SER A 593 -13.17 40.99 -11.33
C SER A 593 -12.84 39.66 -10.62
N ALA A 594 -11.63 39.28 -10.20
CA ALA A 594 -10.39 39.93 -9.75
C ALA A 594 -10.26 40.16 -8.23
N ILE A 595 -9.59 39.19 -7.57
CA ILE A 595 -8.69 39.32 -6.40
C ILE A 595 -9.30 39.68 -5.03
N GLN A 596 -9.38 38.67 -4.14
CA GLN A 596 -9.14 38.68 -2.67
C GLN A 596 -9.58 37.29 -2.12
N GLU A 597 -8.90 36.58 -1.20
CA GLU A 597 -7.72 36.85 -0.36
C GLU A 597 -6.76 35.63 -0.31
N LEU A 598 -5.47 35.93 -0.08
CA LEU A 598 -4.52 35.11 0.69
C LEU A 598 -3.70 36.07 1.57
#